data_AF-A0A183LVV3-F1
#
_entry.id   AF-A0A183LVV3-F1
#
_cell.length_a   1.000
_cell.length_b   1.000
_cell.length_c   1.000
_cell.angle_alpha   90.00
_cell.angle_beta   90.00
_cell.angle_gamma   90.00
#
_symmetry.space_group_name_H-M   'P 1'
#
loop_
_entity.id
_entity.type
_entity.pdbx_description
1 polymer ?
#
loop_
_entity_poly.entity_id
_entity_poly.type
_entity_poly.pdbx_seq_one_letter_code
_entity_poly.pdbx_strand_id
1 'polypeptide(L)'
;MEDNWKSIKEALTSTCQEALSLKKHRHKEWISIETLDQIKERKIKKTAINNSRTRAEKVQAQAEYTEANKQVKRSIRTDKKKYVEELATTAEKAAREGNMKQLYDTTKKLSGKYSKPERPVKDKEGKPITEIQQQRDRWVEYIEELLNRPAPMNPPYIEAAHTDLPIDTKLQYYGSSSNNQLSGTRHCTSTSLIMKRHLTVWTGGRYGNFFDTTEFLRRLSILSGTHVMDYSAKSCMEDS
;
A
#
# COMPACT_ATOMS: atom_id res chain seq x y z
N MET A 1 37.09 42.77 8.75
CA MET A 1 36.11 42.97 7.66
C MET A 1 35.20 41.76 7.51
N GLU A 2 35.72 40.52 7.61
CA GLU A 2 34.92 39.29 7.74
C GLU A 2 33.76 39.34 8.74
N ASP A 3 33.97 39.91 9.94
CA ASP A 3 32.97 39.92 11.00
C ASP A 3 31.74 40.79 10.66
N ASN A 4 31.95 41.93 10.00
CA ASN A 4 30.86 42.78 9.52
C ASN A 4 30.03 42.07 8.46
N TRP A 5 30.69 41.35 7.54
CA TRP A 5 30.01 40.59 6.51
C TRP A 5 29.21 39.42 7.09
N LYS A 6 29.75 38.76 8.12
CA LYS A 6 29.05 37.70 8.85
C LYS A 6 27.80 38.24 9.56
N SER A 7 27.92 39.38 10.23
CA SER A 7 26.79 40.04 10.92
C SER A 7 25.66 40.43 9.95
N ILE A 8 26.02 41.00 8.79
CA ILE A 8 25.04 41.35 7.74
C ILE A 8 24.33 40.10 7.21
N LYS A 9 25.07 39.02 6.98
CA LYS A 9 24.52 37.76 6.48
C LYS A 9 23.56 37.11 7.50
N GLU A 10 23.90 37.16 8.79
CA GLU A 10 23.06 36.66 9.88
C GLU A 10 21.78 37.49 10.03
N ALA A 11 21.88 38.82 10.02
CA ALA A 11 20.73 39.73 10.08
C ALA A 11 19.76 39.50 8.92
N LEU A 12 20.27 39.43 7.70
CA LEU A 12 19.47 39.19 6.50
C LEU A 12 18.77 37.81 6.55
N THR A 13 19.49 36.79 7.01
CA THR A 13 18.93 35.43 7.17
C THR A 13 17.83 35.40 8.22
N SER A 14 18.00 36.11 9.35
CA SER A 14 17.01 36.20 10.43
C SER A 14 15.73 36.90 9.97
N THR A 15 15.83 38.05 9.31
CA THR A 15 14.68 38.79 8.81
C THR A 15 13.90 38.00 7.76
N CYS A 16 14.60 37.28 6.87
CA CYS A 16 13.96 36.38 5.91
C CYS A 16 13.23 35.22 6.59
N GLN A 17 13.76 34.64 7.66
CA GLN A 17 13.12 33.56 8.41
C GLN A 17 11.84 34.02 9.13
N GLU A 18 11.85 35.23 9.67
CA GLU A 18 10.72 35.83 10.38
C GLU A 18 9.59 36.23 9.41
N ALA A 19 9.92 36.91 8.32
CA ALA A 19 8.94 37.41 7.36
C ALA A 19 8.29 36.29 6.52
N LEU A 20 9.07 35.30 6.09
CA LEU A 20 8.58 34.26 5.16
C LEU A 20 8.12 32.99 5.86
N SER A 21 8.40 32.84 7.16
CA SER A 21 8.32 31.58 7.91
C SER A 21 9.13 30.46 7.26
N LEU A 22 9.96 29.74 8.01
CA LEU A 22 10.57 28.53 7.47
C LEU A 22 9.45 27.53 7.11
N LYS A 23 9.40 27.10 5.84
CA LYS A 23 8.62 25.91 5.45
C LYS A 23 9.06 24.79 6.38
N LYS A 24 8.23 24.47 7.38
CA LYS A 24 8.50 23.38 8.31
C LYS A 24 8.56 22.12 7.46
N HIS A 25 9.77 21.65 7.20
CA HIS A 25 9.95 20.38 6.54
C HIS A 25 9.45 19.35 7.54
N ARG A 26 8.17 18.98 7.40
CA ARG A 26 7.61 17.95 8.26
C ARG A 26 8.38 16.69 7.91
N HIS A 27 9.18 16.23 8.86
CA HIS A 27 9.72 14.88 8.78
C HIS A 27 8.53 13.94 8.67
N LYS A 28 8.73 12.82 7.97
CA LYS A 28 7.66 11.82 7.85
C LYS A 28 7.20 11.47 9.26
N GLU A 29 5.89 11.41 9.47
CA GLU A 29 5.28 11.23 10.80
C GLU A 29 5.84 10.03 11.58
N TRP A 30 6.40 9.05 10.87
CA TRP A 30 6.92 7.82 11.44
C TRP A 30 8.38 7.88 11.91
N ILE A 31 9.16 8.93 11.60
CA ILE A 31 10.57 8.99 11.98
C ILE A 31 10.68 9.56 13.40
N SER A 32 11.29 8.79 14.31
CA SER A 32 11.55 9.20 15.70
C SER A 32 12.61 10.32 15.78
N ILE A 33 12.53 11.12 16.84
CA ILE A 33 13.54 12.13 17.20
C ILE A 33 14.90 11.45 17.44
N GLU A 34 14.90 10.30 18.12
CA GLU A 34 16.11 9.53 18.39
C GLU A 34 16.82 9.13 17.07
N THR A 35 16.06 8.67 16.08
CA THR A 35 16.58 8.34 14.75
C THR A 35 17.16 9.56 14.03
N LEU A 36 16.56 10.74 14.21
CA LEU A 36 17.09 11.99 13.66
C LEU A 36 18.44 12.36 14.31
N ASP A 37 18.59 12.16 15.61
CA ASP A 37 19.84 12.44 16.31
C ASP A 37 20.95 11.45 15.90
N GLN A 38 20.63 10.16 15.75
CA GLN A 38 21.56 9.17 15.18
C GLN A 38 22.00 9.54 13.75
N ILE A 39 21.12 10.14 12.94
CA ILE A 39 21.47 10.63 11.60
C ILE A 39 22.46 11.79 11.69
N LYS A 40 22.30 12.70 12.66
CA LYS A 40 23.25 13.81 12.89
C LYS A 40 24.61 13.26 13.33
N GLU A 41 24.65 12.34 14.29
CA GLU A 41 25.89 11.70 14.74
C GLU A 41 26.63 11.00 13.60
N ARG A 42 25.89 10.26 12.75
CA ARG A 42 26.47 9.63 11.56
C ARG A 42 27.10 10.66 10.61
N LYS A 43 26.52 11.86 10.47
CA LYS A 43 27.09 12.95 9.66
C LYS A 43 28.40 13.46 10.27
N ILE A 44 28.46 13.62 11.59
CA ILE A 44 29.68 14.03 12.30
C ILE A 44 30.79 12.98 12.10
N LYS A 45 30.47 11.69 12.23
CA LYS A 45 31.40 10.59 11.94
C LYS A 45 31.87 10.58 10.48
N LYS A 46 31.00 10.97 9.54
CA LYS A 46 31.38 11.13 8.13
C LYS A 46 32.37 12.28 7.92
N THR A 47 32.21 13.40 8.64
CA THR A 47 33.17 14.50 8.59
C THR A 47 34.52 14.12 9.20
N ALA A 48 34.54 13.30 10.26
CA ALA A 48 35.78 12.78 10.84
C ALA A 48 36.59 11.94 9.84
N ILE A 49 35.93 11.12 9.00
CA ILE A 49 36.60 10.39 7.91
C ILE A 49 37.26 11.35 6.92
N ASN A 50 36.55 12.40 6.50
CA ASN A 50 37.05 13.35 5.50
C ASN A 50 38.24 14.17 6.02
N ASN A 51 38.27 14.44 7.32
CA ASN A 51 39.34 15.21 7.98
C ASN A 51 40.51 14.34 8.49
N SER A 52 40.43 13.02 8.34
CA SER A 52 41.49 12.10 8.80
C SER A 52 42.79 12.34 8.04
N ARG A 53 43.90 12.46 8.79
CA ARG A 53 45.20 12.84 8.23
C ARG A 53 46.09 11.63 8.00
N THR A 54 45.98 10.63 8.86
CA THR A 54 46.77 9.39 8.80
C THR A 54 45.91 8.20 8.37
N ARG A 55 46.51 7.19 7.72
CA ARG A 55 45.81 5.97 7.29
C ARG A 55 45.15 5.23 8.46
N ALA A 56 45.79 5.18 9.63
CA ALA A 56 45.24 4.53 10.82
C ALA A 56 43.98 5.24 11.34
N GLU A 57 44.01 6.57 11.46
CA GLU A 57 42.85 7.39 11.85
C GLU A 57 41.68 7.20 10.88
N LYS A 58 41.98 7.14 9.57
CA LYS A 58 40.96 6.90 8.55
C LYS A 58 40.28 5.54 8.71
N VAL A 59 41.05 4.49 9.04
CA VAL A 59 40.51 3.14 9.28
C VAL A 59 39.59 3.15 10.51
N GLN A 60 40.00 3.80 11.60
CA GLN A 60 39.20 3.92 12.82
C GLN A 60 37.91 4.70 12.59
N ALA A 61 38.00 5.90 11.99
CA ALA A 61 36.83 6.73 11.68
C ALA A 61 35.86 6.02 10.71
N GLN A 62 36.40 5.23 9.77
CA GLN A 62 35.60 4.43 8.85
C GLN A 62 34.86 3.29 9.57
N ALA A 63 35.48 2.63 10.55
CA ALA A 63 34.84 1.61 11.37
C ALA A 63 33.67 2.22 12.17
N GLU A 64 33.89 3.36 12.84
CA GLU A 64 32.88 4.06 13.63
C GLU A 64 31.69 4.54 12.78
N TYR A 65 31.97 5.09 11.60
CA TYR A 65 30.93 5.48 10.65
C TYR A 65 30.12 4.27 10.18
N THR A 66 30.78 3.15 9.93
CA THR A 66 30.13 1.92 9.46
C THR A 66 29.15 1.41 10.52
N GLU A 67 29.54 1.42 11.79
CA GLU A 67 28.66 0.99 12.87
C GLU A 67 27.50 1.98 13.09
N ALA A 68 27.77 3.28 13.11
CA ALA A 68 26.72 4.30 13.20
C ALA A 68 25.72 4.21 12.02
N ASN A 69 26.20 3.92 10.80
CA ASN A 69 25.34 3.75 9.64
C ASN A 69 24.49 2.47 9.72
N LYS A 70 24.98 1.39 10.33
CA LYS A 70 24.17 0.20 10.63
C LYS A 70 23.08 0.53 11.65
N GLN A 71 23.43 1.23 12.72
CA GLN A 71 22.47 1.64 13.76
C GLN A 71 21.35 2.50 13.17
N VAL A 72 21.68 3.54 12.40
CA VAL A 72 20.69 4.36 11.67
C VAL A 72 19.79 3.52 10.77
N LYS A 73 20.34 2.55 10.04
CA LYS A 73 19.53 1.64 9.21
C LYS A 73 18.62 0.73 10.04
N ARG A 74 19.01 0.35 11.26
CA ARG A 74 18.19 -0.46 12.16
C ARG A 74 17.08 0.39 12.78
N SER A 75 17.38 1.57 13.32
CA SER A 75 16.39 2.47 13.91
C SER A 75 15.33 2.90 12.90
N ILE A 76 15.72 3.26 11.66
CA ILE A 76 14.77 3.56 10.58
C ILE A 76 13.80 2.39 10.31
N ARG A 77 14.29 1.14 10.35
CA ARG A 77 13.42 -0.04 10.16
C ARG A 77 12.48 -0.25 11.35
N THR A 78 12.99 -0.08 12.56
CA THR A 78 12.21 -0.19 13.79
C THR A 78 11.11 0.87 13.86
N ASP A 79 11.44 2.13 13.60
CA ASP A 79 10.50 3.25 13.54
C ASP A 79 9.38 2.99 12.52
N LYS A 80 9.75 2.54 11.32
CA LYS A 80 8.77 2.21 10.29
C LYS A 80 7.86 1.05 10.70
N LYS A 81 8.42 0.01 11.32
CA LYS A 81 7.65 -1.13 11.82
C LYS A 81 6.65 -0.68 12.88
N LYS A 82 7.12 0.08 13.87
CA LYS A 82 6.29 0.61 14.96
C LYS A 82 5.14 1.47 14.43
N TYR A 83 5.42 2.37 13.50
CA TYR A 83 4.37 3.20 12.89
C TYR A 83 3.32 2.39 12.14
N VAL A 84 3.73 1.38 11.37
CA VAL A 84 2.80 0.50 10.65
C VAL A 84 1.94 -0.29 11.64
N GLU A 85 2.52 -0.75 12.74
CA GLU A 85 1.84 -1.47 13.81
C GLU A 85 0.83 -0.59 14.57
N GLU A 86 1.18 0.67 14.86
CA GLU A 86 0.27 1.67 15.43
C GLU A 86 -0.92 1.98 14.50
N LEU A 87 -0.68 2.10 13.19
CA LEU A 87 -1.75 2.27 12.22
C LEU A 87 -2.66 1.04 12.13
N ALA A 88 -2.09 -0.17 12.19
CA ALA A 88 -2.84 -1.41 12.14
C ALA A 88 -3.73 -1.57 13.38
N THR A 89 -3.20 -1.30 14.58
CA THR A 89 -3.97 -1.36 15.83
C THR A 89 -5.07 -0.28 15.87
N THR A 90 -4.80 0.91 15.32
CA THR A 90 -5.82 1.96 15.16
C THR A 90 -6.94 1.54 14.21
N ALA A 91 -6.59 0.95 13.07
CA ALA A 91 -7.57 0.42 12.11
C ALA A 91 -8.43 -0.68 12.76
N GLU A 92 -7.81 -1.60 13.50
CA GLU A 92 -8.52 -2.66 14.23
C GLU A 92 -9.52 -2.08 15.25
N LYS A 93 -9.09 -1.10 16.04
CA LYS A 93 -9.96 -0.43 17.01
C LYS A 93 -11.15 0.25 16.32
N ALA A 94 -10.90 0.99 15.23
CA ALA A 94 -11.95 1.64 14.45
C ALA A 94 -12.96 0.63 13.87
N ALA A 95 -12.50 -0.54 13.42
CA ALA A 95 -13.38 -1.61 12.95
C ALA A 95 -14.26 -2.17 14.07
N ARG A 96 -13.70 -2.38 15.27
CA ARG A 96 -14.45 -2.85 16.45
C ARG A 96 -15.52 -1.84 16.89
N GLU A 97 -15.20 -0.55 16.81
CA GLU A 97 -16.10 0.55 17.18
C GLU A 97 -17.13 0.91 16.09
N GLY A 98 -17.02 0.32 14.89
CA GLY A 98 -17.87 0.66 13.74
C GLY A 98 -17.57 2.03 13.11
N ASN A 99 -16.43 2.65 13.43
CA ASN A 99 -16.02 3.94 12.88
C ASN A 99 -15.43 3.77 11.47
N MET A 100 -16.32 3.71 10.47
CA MET A 100 -15.94 3.43 9.09
C MET A 100 -15.06 4.49 8.44
N LYS A 101 -15.24 5.75 8.81
CA LYS A 101 -14.42 6.85 8.30
C LYS A 101 -12.95 6.67 8.72
N GLN A 102 -12.70 6.42 10.01
CA GLN A 102 -11.34 6.21 10.51
C GLN A 102 -10.71 4.93 9.96
N LEU A 103 -11.47 3.84 9.82
CA LEU A 103 -10.98 2.62 9.21
C LEU A 103 -10.51 2.86 7.76
N TYR A 104 -11.32 3.58 6.96
CA TYR A 104 -10.97 3.88 5.58
C TYR A 104 -9.73 4.78 5.49
N ASP A 105 -9.68 5.86 6.28
CA ASP A 105 -8.56 6.81 6.25
C ASP A 105 -7.23 6.15 6.67
N THR A 106 -7.25 5.30 7.71
CA THR A 106 -6.06 4.56 8.17
C THR A 106 -5.62 3.50 7.16
N THR A 107 -6.57 2.77 6.56
CA THR A 107 -6.28 1.79 5.50
C THR A 107 -5.69 2.47 4.27
N LYS A 108 -6.22 3.64 3.88
CA LYS A 108 -5.70 4.45 2.78
C LYS A 108 -4.29 4.97 3.06
N LYS A 109 -3.97 5.31 4.31
CA LYS A 109 -2.59 5.65 4.74
C LYS A 109 -1.66 4.44 4.62
N LEU A 110 -2.10 3.26 5.06
CA LEU A 110 -1.33 2.01 4.99
C LEU A 110 -1.07 1.54 3.55
N SER A 111 -2.05 1.69 2.64
CA SER A 111 -1.91 1.28 1.24
C SER A 111 -0.92 2.13 0.44
N GLY A 112 -0.56 3.31 0.95
CA GLY A 112 0.27 4.28 0.24
C GLY A 112 -0.37 4.75 -1.08
N LYS A 113 0.43 5.43 -1.92
CA LYS A 113 0.01 5.80 -3.28
C LYS A 113 0.26 4.61 -4.21
N TYR A 114 -0.75 3.77 -4.40
CA TYR A 114 -0.73 2.79 -5.47
C TYR A 114 -0.94 3.51 -6.81
N SER A 115 0.15 3.79 -7.53
CA SER A 115 0.07 4.07 -8.96
C SER A 115 0.03 2.72 -9.67
N LYS A 116 -1.16 2.36 -10.18
CA LYS A 116 -1.22 1.39 -11.28
C LYS A 116 -0.39 2.00 -12.41
N PRO A 117 0.58 1.29 -13.01
CA PRO A 117 0.98 1.67 -14.35
C PRO A 117 -0.30 1.67 -15.19
N GLU A 118 -0.59 2.78 -15.86
CA GLU A 118 -1.68 2.85 -16.81
C GLU A 118 -1.44 1.74 -17.84
N ARG A 119 -2.40 0.83 -17.97
CA ARG A 119 -2.28 -0.23 -18.99
C ARG A 119 -2.33 0.50 -20.34
N PRO A 120 -1.30 0.37 -21.20
CA PRO A 120 -1.34 0.99 -22.51
C PRO A 120 -2.58 0.50 -23.25
N VAL A 121 -3.45 1.42 -23.65
CA VAL A 121 -4.57 1.12 -24.54
C VAL A 121 -3.95 0.63 -25.85
N LYS A 122 -4.45 -0.49 -26.39
CA LYS A 122 -3.93 -1.05 -27.64
C LYS A 122 -4.79 -0.62 -28.82
N ASP A 123 -4.14 -0.39 -29.96
CA ASP A 123 -4.83 -0.26 -31.24
C ASP A 123 -5.43 -1.62 -31.67
N LYS A 124 -6.09 -1.65 -32.84
CA LYS A 124 -6.73 -2.87 -33.37
C LYS A 124 -5.70 -3.95 -33.73
N GLU A 125 -4.47 -3.54 -34.02
CA GLU A 125 -3.32 -4.36 -34.37
C GLU A 125 -2.55 -4.86 -33.12
N GLY A 126 -3.00 -4.48 -31.93
CA GLY A 126 -2.44 -4.91 -30.65
C GLY A 126 -1.20 -4.15 -30.18
N LYS A 127 -0.81 -3.07 -30.87
CA LYS A 127 0.31 -2.19 -30.49
C LYS A 127 -0.14 -1.19 -29.42
N PRO A 128 0.74 -0.83 -28.47
CA PRO A 128 0.41 0.10 -27.39
C PRO A 128 0.33 1.55 -27.91
N ILE A 129 -0.76 2.24 -27.58
CA ILE A 129 -0.99 3.65 -27.85
C ILE A 129 -0.49 4.48 -26.65
N THR A 130 0.54 5.29 -26.89
CA THR A 130 1.17 6.13 -25.85
C THR A 130 0.64 7.56 -25.82
N GLU A 131 -0.05 8.02 -26.87
CA GLU A 131 -0.54 9.39 -27.00
C GLU A 131 -2.02 9.51 -26.56
N ILE A 132 -2.32 10.52 -25.72
CA ILE A 132 -3.66 10.71 -25.13
C ILE A 132 -4.74 10.95 -26.20
N GLN A 133 -4.40 11.69 -27.27
CA GLN A 133 -5.36 11.97 -28.34
C GLN A 133 -5.75 10.68 -29.08
N GLN A 134 -4.75 9.87 -29.46
CA GLN A 134 -4.97 8.58 -30.10
C GLN A 134 -5.75 7.60 -29.22
N GLN A 135 -5.58 7.67 -27.89
CA GLN A 135 -6.40 6.87 -26.97
C GLN A 135 -7.88 7.28 -27.02
N ARG A 136 -8.18 8.59 -27.08
CA ARG A 136 -9.56 9.09 -27.20
C ARG A 136 -10.18 8.64 -28.52
N ASP A 137 -9.43 8.73 -29.60
CA ASP A 137 -9.89 8.31 -30.92
C ASP A 137 -10.17 6.79 -30.92
N ARG A 138 -9.29 5.98 -30.30
CA ARG A 138 -9.52 4.54 -30.11
C ARG A 138 -10.77 4.22 -29.27
N TRP A 139 -11.06 5.04 -28.25
CA TRP A 139 -12.28 4.91 -27.43
C TRP A 139 -13.54 5.24 -28.23
N VAL A 140 -13.50 6.28 -29.06
CA VAL A 140 -14.60 6.65 -29.97
C VAL A 140 -14.88 5.50 -30.94
N GLU A 141 -13.84 4.98 -31.61
CA GLU A 141 -13.98 3.85 -32.53
C GLU A 141 -14.56 2.60 -31.87
N TYR A 142 -14.10 2.25 -30.67
CA TYR A 142 -14.61 1.07 -29.94
C TYR A 142 -16.10 1.22 -29.61
N ILE A 143 -16.51 2.42 -29.19
CA ILE A 143 -17.91 2.70 -28.84
C ILE A 143 -18.78 2.70 -30.10
N GLU A 144 -18.32 3.29 -31.20
CA GLU A 144 -19.04 3.27 -32.47
C GLU A 144 -19.20 1.85 -33.02
N GLU A 145 -18.17 1.01 -32.95
CA GLU A 145 -18.24 -0.40 -33.36
C GLU A 145 -19.25 -1.20 -32.50
N LEU A 146 -19.27 -0.93 -31.19
CA LEU A 146 -20.17 -1.61 -30.26
C LEU A 146 -21.64 -1.18 -30.45
N LEU A 147 -21.88 0.10 -30.70
CA LEU A 147 -23.23 0.66 -30.86
C LEU A 147 -23.81 0.44 -32.27
N ASN A 148 -22.96 0.40 -33.30
CA ASN A 148 -23.38 0.25 -34.69
C ASN A 148 -23.14 -1.16 -35.24
N ARG A 149 -23.01 -2.17 -34.37
CA ARG A 149 -22.83 -3.56 -34.80
C ARG A 149 -24.01 -3.99 -35.70
N PRO A 150 -23.77 -4.34 -36.98
CA PRO A 150 -24.85 -4.82 -37.83
C PRO A 150 -25.43 -6.11 -37.25
N ALA A 151 -26.74 -6.29 -37.43
CA ALA A 151 -27.41 -7.52 -37.01
C ALA A 151 -26.66 -8.73 -37.61
N PRO A 152 -26.35 -9.76 -36.81
CA PRO A 152 -25.64 -10.92 -37.31
C PRO A 152 -26.39 -11.50 -38.51
N MET A 153 -25.67 -11.65 -39.64
CA MET A 153 -26.26 -12.03 -40.93
C MET A 153 -26.89 -13.42 -40.90
N ASN A 154 -26.42 -14.26 -39.98
CA ASN A 154 -27.08 -15.51 -39.63
C ASN A 154 -27.86 -15.26 -38.33
N PRO A 155 -29.19 -15.46 -38.30
CA PRO A 155 -29.88 -15.56 -37.02
C PRO A 155 -29.18 -16.62 -36.18
N PRO A 156 -28.95 -16.38 -34.87
CA PRO A 156 -28.47 -17.44 -34.00
C PRO A 156 -29.38 -18.65 -34.18
N TYR A 157 -28.82 -19.81 -34.53
CA TYR A 157 -29.56 -21.05 -34.50
C TYR A 157 -29.89 -21.33 -33.03
N ILE A 158 -31.07 -20.89 -32.61
CA ILE A 158 -31.64 -21.23 -31.31
C ILE A 158 -32.24 -22.61 -31.51
N GLU A 159 -31.51 -23.65 -31.10
CA GLU A 159 -32.08 -24.99 -31.00
C GLU A 159 -33.27 -24.90 -30.05
N ALA A 160 -34.46 -25.20 -30.54
CA ALA A 160 -35.69 -25.08 -29.76
C ALA A 160 -35.53 -25.94 -28.50
N ALA A 161 -35.67 -25.32 -27.33
CA ALA A 161 -35.65 -26.06 -26.08
C ALA A 161 -36.78 -27.10 -26.11
N HIS A 162 -36.43 -28.38 -26.22
CA HIS A 162 -37.39 -29.50 -26.23
C HIS A 162 -37.99 -29.78 -24.85
N THR A 163 -37.69 -28.93 -23.86
CA THR A 163 -38.13 -29.14 -22.49
C THR A 163 -38.23 -27.79 -21.78
N ASP A 164 -39.46 -27.40 -21.46
CA ASP A 164 -39.73 -26.34 -20.49
C ASP A 164 -39.19 -26.83 -19.13
N LEU A 165 -38.07 -26.27 -18.70
CA LEU A 165 -37.64 -26.45 -17.31
C LEU A 165 -38.69 -25.76 -16.43
N PRO A 166 -39.25 -26.44 -15.40
CA PRO A 166 -40.23 -25.83 -14.52
C PRO A 166 -39.52 -24.79 -13.66
N ILE A 167 -39.48 -23.55 -14.14
CA ILE A 167 -39.09 -22.41 -13.34
C ILE A 167 -40.29 -22.10 -12.45
N ASP A 168 -40.19 -22.49 -11.17
CA ASP A 168 -41.15 -22.08 -10.15
C ASP A 168 -41.08 -20.56 -9.98
N THR A 169 -41.95 -19.83 -10.70
CA THR A 169 -42.12 -18.39 -10.56
C THR A 169 -43.00 -18.03 -9.36
N LYS A 170 -43.07 -18.87 -8.32
CA LYS A 170 -43.52 -18.41 -7.00
C LYS A 170 -42.56 -17.33 -6.51
N LEU A 171 -42.87 -16.10 -6.91
CA LEU A 171 -42.71 -14.91 -6.11
C LEU A 171 -43.31 -15.23 -4.74
N GLN A 172 -42.47 -15.71 -3.82
CA GLN A 172 -42.82 -15.67 -2.42
C GLN A 172 -43.00 -14.19 -2.10
N TYR A 173 -44.26 -13.79 -1.95
CA TYR A 173 -44.65 -12.58 -1.27
C TYR A 173 -44.08 -12.67 0.15
N TYR A 174 -42.81 -12.29 0.32
CA TYR A 174 -42.29 -11.91 1.61
C TYR A 174 -42.94 -10.57 1.91
N GLY A 175 -44.03 -10.65 2.68
CA GLY A 175 -44.74 -9.48 3.18
C GLY A 175 -43.75 -8.50 3.78
N SER A 176 -43.90 -7.24 3.38
CA SER A 176 -43.28 -6.09 4.02
C SER A 176 -43.64 -6.09 5.50
N SER A 177 -42.78 -6.69 6.33
CA SER A 177 -42.81 -6.55 7.79
C SER A 177 -41.79 -5.49 8.16
N SER A 178 -42.24 -4.23 8.12
CA SER A 178 -41.52 -3.08 8.63
C SER A 178 -41.51 -3.12 10.16
N ASN A 179 -40.69 -3.99 10.74
CA ASN A 179 -40.52 -4.08 12.19
C ASN A 179 -39.05 -3.86 12.53
N ASN A 180 -38.77 -2.64 12.99
CA ASN A 180 -37.50 -2.20 13.54
C ASN A 180 -37.16 -3.02 14.79
N GLN A 181 -36.22 -3.96 14.68
CA GLN A 181 -35.34 -4.38 15.78
C GLN A 181 -34.08 -4.97 15.16
N LEU A 182 -33.03 -4.14 15.10
CA LEU A 182 -31.71 -4.53 14.58
C LEU A 182 -31.01 -5.40 15.64
N SER A 183 -31.37 -6.69 15.71
CA SER A 183 -30.62 -7.70 16.44
C SER A 183 -29.51 -8.26 15.54
N GLY A 184 -28.29 -8.28 16.07
CA GLY A 184 -27.07 -8.44 15.32
C GLY A 184 -26.88 -9.83 14.71
N THR A 185 -26.65 -9.89 13.39
CA THR A 185 -25.97 -11.02 12.76
C THR A 185 -25.19 -10.57 11.51
N ARG A 186 -23.91 -10.21 11.74
CA ARG A 186 -22.72 -10.45 10.90
C ARG A 186 -22.86 -10.38 9.36
N HIS A 187 -22.84 -9.16 8.82
CA HIS A 187 -22.42 -8.88 7.43
C HIS A 187 -20.90 -8.68 7.28
N CYS A 188 -20.05 -9.35 8.07
CA CYS A 188 -18.59 -9.17 8.04
C CYS A 188 -17.84 -10.15 7.10
N THR A 189 -18.50 -11.19 6.58
CA THR A 189 -17.84 -12.24 5.79
C THR A 189 -17.53 -11.81 4.36
N SER A 190 -18.43 -11.06 3.71
CA SER A 190 -18.27 -10.66 2.30
C SER A 190 -17.20 -9.58 2.12
N THR A 191 -17.17 -8.58 3.00
CA THR A 191 -16.13 -7.53 3.02
C THR A 191 -14.75 -8.09 3.37
N SER A 192 -14.68 -9.07 4.29
CA SER A 192 -13.43 -9.77 4.63
C SER A 192 -12.89 -10.56 3.43
N LEU A 193 -13.74 -11.26 2.66
CA LEU A 193 -13.33 -12.03 1.48
C LEU A 193 -12.90 -11.15 0.31
N ILE A 194 -13.62 -10.05 0.06
CA ILE A 194 -13.26 -9.07 -0.98
C ILE A 194 -11.93 -8.39 -0.62
N MET A 195 -11.75 -8.00 0.65
CA MET A 195 -10.47 -7.47 1.13
C MET A 195 -9.34 -8.51 1.06
N LYS A 196 -9.58 -9.77 1.45
CA LYS A 196 -8.60 -10.86 1.34
C LYS A 196 -8.17 -11.11 -0.10
N ARG A 197 -9.10 -11.14 -1.06
CA ARG A 197 -8.81 -11.29 -2.51
C ARG A 197 -8.02 -10.11 -3.06
N HIS A 198 -8.41 -8.88 -2.72
CA HIS A 198 -7.70 -7.70 -3.18
C HIS A 198 -6.28 -7.62 -2.59
N LEU A 199 -6.08 -8.15 -1.38
CA LEU A 199 -4.79 -8.18 -0.68
C LEU A 199 -3.86 -9.30 -1.20
N THR A 200 -4.38 -10.49 -1.55
CA THR A 200 -3.58 -11.60 -2.13
C THR A 200 -3.13 -11.30 -3.57
N VAL A 201 -3.99 -10.67 -4.37
CA VAL A 201 -3.63 -10.20 -5.72
C VAL A 201 -2.59 -9.07 -5.66
N TRP A 202 -2.57 -8.30 -4.57
CA TRP A 202 -1.64 -7.18 -4.37
C TRP A 202 -0.24 -7.60 -3.90
N THR A 203 -0.07 -8.73 -3.21
CA THR A 203 1.22 -9.19 -2.66
C THR A 203 2.05 -10.05 -3.62
N GLY A 204 1.44 -10.74 -4.59
CA GLY A 204 2.14 -11.63 -5.53
C GLY A 204 3.07 -10.94 -6.54
N GLY A 205 3.07 -9.59 -6.61
CA GLY A 205 3.72 -8.87 -7.72
C GLY A 205 4.89 -7.95 -7.37
N ARG A 206 5.27 -7.71 -6.10
CA ARG A 206 6.23 -6.60 -5.82
C ARG A 206 7.26 -6.73 -4.71
N TYR A 207 7.28 -7.75 -3.87
CA TYR A 207 8.34 -7.91 -2.87
C TYR A 207 8.68 -9.38 -2.68
N GLY A 208 9.63 -9.89 -3.47
CA GLY A 208 10.43 -11.02 -3.02
C GLY A 208 11.15 -10.60 -1.74
N ASN A 209 10.82 -11.26 -0.62
CA ASN A 209 11.52 -11.26 0.66
C ASN A 209 11.75 -9.91 1.38
N PHE A 210 10.69 -9.25 1.87
CA PHE A 210 10.87 -8.26 2.94
C PHE A 210 9.81 -8.25 4.06
N PHE A 211 8.69 -8.94 3.85
CA PHE A 211 7.78 -9.35 4.91
C PHE A 211 7.54 -10.84 4.68
N ASP A 212 7.66 -11.66 5.72
CA ASP A 212 7.05 -12.99 5.69
C ASP A 212 5.54 -12.78 5.54
N THR A 213 5.08 -12.87 4.29
CA THR A 213 3.69 -12.66 3.85
C THR A 213 2.73 -13.59 4.57
N THR A 214 3.23 -14.71 5.04
CA THR A 214 2.51 -15.72 5.82
C THR A 214 2.16 -15.21 7.21
N GLU A 215 3.00 -14.43 7.89
CA GLU A 215 2.72 -14.02 9.27
C GLU A 215 1.67 -12.88 9.34
N PHE A 216 1.72 -11.92 8.42
CA PHE A 216 0.71 -10.87 8.32
C PHE A 216 -0.67 -11.42 7.94
N LEU A 217 -0.71 -12.35 6.97
CA LEU A 217 -1.95 -13.01 6.56
C LEU A 217 -2.46 -14.01 7.62
N ARG A 218 -1.57 -14.70 8.34
CA ARG A 218 -1.93 -15.59 9.47
C ARG A 218 -2.55 -14.79 10.61
N ARG A 219 -1.98 -13.64 11.00
CA ARG A 219 -2.56 -12.75 12.02
C ARG A 219 -3.91 -12.18 11.61
N LEU A 220 -4.05 -11.72 10.36
CA LEU A 220 -5.35 -11.27 9.81
C LEU A 220 -6.39 -12.39 9.72
N SER A 221 -5.97 -13.64 9.50
CA SER A 221 -6.87 -14.79 9.38
C SER A 221 -7.38 -15.29 10.73
N ILE A 222 -6.50 -15.31 11.74
CA ILE A 222 -6.86 -15.62 13.14
C ILE A 222 -7.91 -14.61 13.65
N LEU A 223 -7.81 -13.34 13.27
CA LEU A 223 -8.77 -12.28 13.60
C LEU A 223 -10.13 -12.39 12.88
N SER A 224 -10.21 -13.11 11.76
CA SER A 224 -11.45 -13.32 11.00
C SER A 224 -12.24 -14.58 11.42
N GLY A 225 -11.77 -15.32 12.44
CA GLY A 225 -12.44 -16.52 12.94
C GLY A 225 -12.44 -17.71 11.97
N THR A 226 -11.52 -17.74 11.00
CA THR A 226 -11.32 -18.90 10.12
C THR A 226 -10.11 -19.70 10.60
N HIS A 227 -10.36 -20.81 11.29
CA HIS A 227 -9.33 -21.79 11.64
C HIS A 227 -8.80 -22.42 10.34
N VAL A 228 -7.56 -22.12 9.96
CA VAL A 228 -6.85 -22.88 8.94
C VAL A 228 -6.33 -24.13 9.64
N MET A 229 -6.92 -25.28 9.36
CA MET A 229 -6.32 -26.56 9.75
C MET A 229 -4.98 -26.72 9.04
N ASP A 230 -3.92 -26.88 9.82
CA ASP A 230 -2.58 -27.22 9.35
C ASP A 230 -2.61 -28.55 8.60
N TYR A 231 -2.32 -28.53 7.30
CA TYR A 231 -1.79 -29.69 6.61
C TYR A 231 -0.30 -29.77 6.94
N SER A 232 0.02 -30.55 7.98
CA SER A 232 1.39 -30.94 8.30
C SER A 232 1.94 -31.84 7.20
N ALA A 233 3.06 -31.43 6.61
CA ALA A 233 3.86 -32.25 5.72
C ALA A 233 4.47 -33.42 6.53
N LYS A 234 4.18 -34.66 6.12
CA LYS A 234 5.03 -35.81 6.42
C LYS A 234 5.89 -36.09 5.20
N SER A 235 7.12 -35.58 5.23
CA SER A 235 8.24 -36.15 4.49
C SER A 235 9.37 -36.40 5.48
N CYS A 236 9.64 -37.66 5.78
CA CYS A 236 10.95 -38.09 6.23
C CYS A 236 11.32 -39.32 5.39
N MET A 237 12.37 -39.15 4.58
CA MET A 237 13.23 -40.20 4.05
C MET A 237 13.93 -40.91 5.21
N GLU A 238 14.21 -42.21 5.06
CA GLU A 238 15.47 -42.80 5.52
C GLU A 238 15.75 -44.06 4.69
N ASP A 239 16.93 -44.06 4.05
CA ASP A 239 17.49 -45.13 3.23
C ASP A 239 18.01 -46.29 4.10
N SER A 240 17.78 -47.52 3.64
CA SER A 240 18.74 -48.65 3.61
C SER A 240 18.23 -49.73 2.66
#